data_AF-A0A820FEL9-F1
#
_entry.id   AF-A0A820FEL9-F1
#
_cell.length_a   1.000
_cell.length_b   1.000
_cell.length_c   1.000
_cell.angle_alpha   90.00
_cell.angle_beta   90.00
_cell.angle_gamma   90.00
#
_symmetry.space_group_name_H-M   'P 1'
#
loop_
_entity.id
_entity.type
_entity.pdbx_description
1 polymer ?
#
loop_
_entity_poly.entity_id
_entity_poly.type
_entity_poly.pdbx_seq_one_letter_code
_entity_poly.pdbx_strand_id
1 'polypeptide(L)'
;MTTNNGTTVLPQPLRRVLQNFCLVWLDADFDESKENYKTSIQHLRHVVATITTFTDADQCVDFLSDIENEKVFMIVSDALGQHIVSEIQALSQLHSIYVFCDNQSIHQQWAKTIPKVKGVYTQIEPICEALKIDCKHCDRGMISISFNRIDPLFMYTQFLKEALLEIEDDDSKSIKELVEYCRLYSD
;
A
#
# COMPACT_ATOMS: atom_id res chain seq x y z
N MET A 1 16.88 -2.06 25.75
CA MET A 1 17.51 -2.23 24.42
C MET A 1 16.42 -2.01 23.40
N THR A 2 16.41 -0.83 22.79
CA THR A 2 15.36 -0.34 21.89
C THR A 2 15.77 -0.66 20.45
N THR A 3 15.10 -1.61 19.81
CA THR A 3 15.23 -1.86 18.37
C THR A 3 14.28 -0.94 17.63
N ASN A 4 14.85 0.06 16.97
CA ASN A 4 14.20 0.95 16.03
C ASN A 4 13.87 0.14 14.77
N ASN A 5 12.60 -0.18 14.54
CA ASN A 5 12.13 -0.79 13.30
C ASN A 5 12.01 0.30 12.24
N GLY A 6 12.90 0.26 11.24
CA GLY A 6 12.89 1.16 10.10
C GLY A 6 11.76 0.81 9.13
N THR A 7 10.52 1.12 9.50
CA THR A 7 9.45 1.31 8.53
C THR A 7 9.67 2.70 7.94
N THR A 8 10.00 2.80 6.66
CA THR A 8 10.12 4.10 5.98
C THR A 8 8.72 4.69 5.83
N VAL A 9 8.23 5.32 6.90
CA VAL A 9 6.99 6.08 6.89
C VAL A 9 7.26 7.32 6.04
N LEU A 10 6.87 7.28 4.77
CA LEU A 10 6.83 8.48 3.95
C LEU A 10 6.04 9.56 4.70
N PRO A 11 6.54 10.81 4.78
CA PRO A 11 5.80 11.90 5.40
C PRO A 11 4.39 12.01 4.81
N GLN A 12 3.36 12.18 5.64
CA GLN A 12 1.95 12.30 5.20
C GLN A 12 1.71 13.27 4.02
N PRO A 13 2.46 14.38 3.84
CA PRO A 13 2.34 15.23 2.65
C PRO A 13 2.77 14.52 1.35
N LEU A 14 3.83 13.72 1.39
CA LEU A 14 4.34 12.96 0.24
C LEU A 14 3.44 11.77 -0.12
N ARG A 15 2.83 11.12 0.88
CA ARG A 15 1.82 10.07 0.65
C ARG A 15 0.65 10.60 -0.19
N ARG A 16 0.02 11.70 0.24
CA ARG A 16 -1.10 12.34 -0.48
C ARG A 16 -0.74 12.87 -1.88
N VAL A 17 0.53 13.15 -2.11
CA VAL A 17 1.08 13.58 -3.40
C VAL A 17 1.14 12.43 -4.41
N LEU A 18 1.49 11.23 -3.93
CA LEU A 18 1.72 10.05 -4.77
C LEU A 18 0.45 9.19 -4.89
N GLN A 19 -0.22 8.90 -3.77
CA GLN A 19 -1.41 8.05 -3.67
C GLN A 19 -2.25 8.44 -2.43
N ASN A 20 -3.54 8.77 -2.59
CA ASN A 20 -4.45 9.05 -1.46
C ASN A 20 -5.02 7.78 -0.80
N PHE A 21 -4.24 6.70 -0.82
CA PHE A 21 -4.65 5.43 -0.25
C PHE A 21 -3.46 4.68 0.35
N CYS A 22 -3.75 3.82 1.32
CA CYS A 22 -2.78 2.92 1.92
C CYS A 22 -3.32 1.49 1.91
N LEU A 23 -2.40 0.53 1.97
CA LEU A 23 -2.72 -0.87 2.17
C LEU A 23 -2.44 -1.27 3.61
N VAL A 24 -3.45 -1.81 4.27
CA VAL A 24 -3.35 -2.41 5.60
C VAL A 24 -3.40 -3.92 5.47
N TRP A 25 -2.49 -4.65 6.11
CA TRP A 25 -2.55 -6.11 6.17
C TRP A 25 -2.59 -6.55 7.63
N LEU A 26 -3.71 -7.16 8.02
CA LEU A 26 -3.88 -7.77 9.33
C LEU A 26 -3.74 -9.29 9.25
N ASP A 27 -2.75 -9.83 9.96
CA ASP A 27 -2.50 -11.26 10.06
C ASP A 27 -1.94 -11.60 11.44
N ALA A 28 -2.67 -12.43 12.21
CA ALA A 28 -2.25 -12.88 13.54
C ALA A 28 -0.92 -13.64 13.53
N ASP A 29 -0.64 -14.36 12.44
CA ASP A 29 0.55 -15.19 12.28
C ASP A 29 1.65 -14.49 11.47
N PHE A 30 1.54 -13.17 11.31
CA PHE A 30 2.50 -12.36 10.58
C PHE A 30 3.89 -12.53 11.18
N ASP A 31 4.77 -13.12 10.39
CA ASP A 31 6.16 -13.35 10.74
C ASP A 31 7.02 -12.95 9.56
N GLU A 32 7.63 -11.76 9.66
CA GLU A 32 8.51 -11.20 8.63
C GLU A 32 9.69 -12.12 8.28
N SER A 33 10.02 -13.08 9.16
CA SER A 33 11.10 -14.04 8.93
C SER A 33 10.72 -15.19 8.01
N LYS A 34 9.43 -15.41 7.72
CA LYS A 34 9.01 -16.45 6.76
C LYS A 34 9.09 -15.89 5.33
N GLU A 35 9.83 -16.60 4.47
CA GLU A 35 10.04 -16.23 3.06
C GLU A 35 8.73 -15.94 2.30
N ASN A 36 7.66 -16.69 2.58
CA ASN A 36 6.37 -16.49 1.93
C ASN A 36 5.77 -15.08 2.16
N TYR A 37 5.94 -14.53 3.37
CA TYR A 37 5.48 -13.17 3.68
C TYR A 37 6.35 -12.12 3.00
N LYS A 38 7.68 -12.33 2.97
CA LYS A 38 8.61 -11.43 2.29
C LYS A 38 8.32 -11.32 0.80
N THR A 39 8.11 -12.45 0.11
CA THR A 39 7.72 -12.45 -1.31
C THR A 39 6.38 -11.76 -1.53
N SER A 40 5.40 -12.02 -0.65
CA SER A 40 4.07 -11.39 -0.75
C SER A 40 4.12 -9.87 -0.58
N ILE A 41 4.87 -9.38 0.41
CA ILE A 41 5.09 -7.95 0.63
C ILE A 41 5.81 -7.31 -0.56
N GLN A 42 6.80 -7.98 -1.14
CA GLN A 42 7.48 -7.51 -2.35
C GLN A 42 6.50 -7.34 -3.52
N HIS A 43 5.65 -8.35 -3.78
CA HIS A 43 4.61 -8.25 -4.81
C HIS A 43 3.65 -7.08 -4.57
N LEU A 44 3.25 -6.85 -3.31
CA LEU A 44 2.37 -5.74 -2.95
C LEU A 44 3.03 -4.38 -3.10
N ARG A 45 4.33 -4.24 -2.79
CA ARG A 45 5.08 -2.97 -2.96
C ARG A 45 5.15 -2.49 -4.40
N HIS A 46 5.07 -3.41 -5.37
CA HIS A 46 4.96 -3.03 -6.79
C HIS A 46 3.58 -2.45 -7.16
N VAL A 47 2.59 -2.50 -6.27
CA VAL A 47 1.22 -2.03 -6.51
C VAL A 47 0.91 -0.79 -5.68
N VAL A 48 1.34 -0.77 -4.42
CA VAL A 48 1.02 0.29 -3.46
C VAL A 48 2.28 0.83 -2.80
N ALA A 49 2.36 2.15 -2.64
CA ALA A 49 3.54 2.80 -2.07
C ALA A 49 3.67 2.60 -0.55
N THR A 50 2.53 2.43 0.15
CA THR A 50 2.49 2.29 1.60
C THR A 50 1.75 1.02 2.01
N ILE A 51 2.47 0.15 2.73
CA ILE A 51 1.92 -1.05 3.37
C ILE A 51 2.11 -0.92 4.87
N THR A 52 1.05 -1.10 5.64
CA THR A 52 1.08 -1.14 7.11
C THR A 52 0.56 -2.49 7.56
N THR A 53 1.37 -3.20 8.34
CA THR A 53 1.06 -4.56 8.81
C THR A 53 0.69 -4.54 10.29
N PHE A 54 -0.25 -5.38 10.68
CA PHE A 54 -0.68 -5.55 12.06
C PHE A 54 -0.81 -7.04 12.37
N THR A 55 -0.38 -7.42 13.58
CA THR A 55 -0.69 -8.72 14.18
C THR A 55 -1.85 -8.64 15.17
N ASP A 56 -2.10 -7.44 15.67
CA ASP A 56 -3.10 -7.15 16.69
C ASP A 56 -4.31 -6.45 16.07
N ALA A 57 -5.49 -6.98 16.39
CA ALA A 57 -6.77 -6.52 15.88
C ALA A 57 -7.11 -5.11 16.35
N ASP A 58 -6.92 -4.83 17.64
CA ASP A 58 -7.32 -3.57 18.27
C ASP A 58 -6.43 -2.43 17.76
N GLN A 59 -5.12 -2.68 17.65
CA GLN A 59 -4.19 -1.71 17.04
C GLN A 59 -4.53 -1.39 15.58
N CYS A 60 -5.00 -2.39 14.83
CA CYS A 60 -5.44 -2.18 13.45
C CYS A 60 -6.71 -1.30 13.42
N VAL A 61 -7.69 -1.55 14.28
CA VAL A 61 -8.92 -0.77 14.37
C VAL A 61 -8.63 0.68 14.80
N ASP A 62 -7.77 0.88 15.79
CA ASP A 62 -7.34 2.21 16.24
C ASP A 62 -6.68 2.98 15.09
N PHE A 63 -5.73 2.35 14.39
CA PHE A 63 -5.07 2.95 13.23
C PHE A 63 -6.06 3.30 12.13
N LEU A 64 -6.99 2.39 11.80
CA LEU A 64 -8.01 2.66 10.79
C LEU A 64 -8.88 3.84 11.18
N SER A 65 -9.23 3.97 12.45
CA SER A 65 -10.10 5.04 12.97
C SER A 65 -9.43 6.42 12.93
N ASP A 66 -8.11 6.47 13.05
CA ASP A 66 -7.31 7.70 12.99
C ASP A 66 -7.07 8.20 11.55
N ILE A 67 -7.36 7.39 10.53
CA ILE A 67 -7.17 7.79 9.14
C ILE A 67 -8.27 8.75 8.70
N GLU A 68 -7.87 10.01 8.52
CA GLU A 68 -8.70 11.05 7.93
C GLU A 68 -8.30 11.34 6.48
N ASN A 69 -9.27 11.29 5.56
CA ASN A 69 -9.12 11.68 4.15
C ASN A 69 -8.25 10.79 3.26
N GLU A 70 -7.90 9.57 3.69
CA GLU A 70 -7.26 8.56 2.84
C GLU A 70 -8.19 7.35 2.68
N LYS A 71 -8.11 6.69 1.53
CA LYS A 71 -8.80 5.41 1.31
C LYS A 71 -7.93 4.27 1.80
N VAL A 72 -8.54 3.31 2.48
CA VAL A 72 -7.84 2.12 2.97
C VAL A 72 -8.25 0.91 2.17
N PHE A 73 -7.25 0.22 1.63
CA PHE A 73 -7.37 -1.15 1.15
C PHE A 73 -6.91 -2.07 2.26
N MET A 74 -7.66 -3.13 2.54
CA MET A 74 -7.30 -4.06 3.62
C MET A 74 -7.15 -5.48 3.12
N ILE A 75 -6.09 -6.15 3.53
CA ILE A 75 -5.92 -7.61 3.46
C ILE A 75 -6.12 -8.16 4.87
N VAL A 76 -6.92 -9.20 5.01
CA VAL A 76 -7.12 -9.87 6.30
C VAL A 76 -6.94 -11.38 6.18
N SER A 77 -6.18 -11.94 7.10
CA SER A 77 -5.96 -13.39 7.19
C SER A 77 -7.03 -14.09 8.04
N ASP A 78 -7.31 -15.35 7.68
CA ASP A 78 -8.37 -16.25 8.16
C ASP A 78 -8.90 -15.99 9.58
N ALA A 79 -8.07 -16.25 10.61
CA ALA A 79 -8.51 -16.34 12.01
C ALA A 79 -9.10 -15.04 12.58
N LEU A 80 -8.70 -13.89 12.04
CA LEU A 80 -9.11 -12.56 12.51
C LEU A 80 -10.19 -11.91 11.62
N GLY A 81 -10.38 -12.43 10.41
CA GLY A 81 -11.19 -11.79 9.37
C GLY A 81 -12.66 -11.59 9.75
N GLN A 82 -13.35 -12.63 10.21
CA GLN A 82 -14.81 -12.56 10.37
C GLN A 82 -15.25 -11.55 11.44
N HIS A 83 -14.56 -11.50 12.57
CA HIS A 83 -14.91 -10.62 13.69
C HIS A 83 -14.60 -9.17 13.34
N ILE A 84 -13.37 -8.91 12.88
CA ILE A 84 -12.89 -7.55 12.64
C ILE A 84 -13.58 -6.94 11.44
N VAL A 85 -13.77 -7.68 10.35
CA VAL A 85 -14.47 -7.15 9.17
C VAL A 85 -15.89 -6.71 9.51
N SER A 86 -16.56 -7.38 10.45
CA SER A 86 -17.89 -6.98 10.91
C SER A 86 -17.89 -5.64 11.64
N GLU A 87 -16.80 -5.31 12.34
CA GLU A 87 -16.60 -4.07 13.10
C GLU A 87 -16.20 -2.90 12.19
N ILE A 88 -15.25 -3.13 11.29
CA ILE A 88 -14.67 -2.07 10.45
C ILE A 88 -15.43 -1.81 9.15
N GLN A 89 -16.37 -2.67 8.74
CA GLN A 89 -17.11 -2.49 7.49
C GLN A 89 -17.86 -1.14 7.42
N ALA A 90 -18.23 -0.57 8.57
CA ALA A 90 -18.92 0.72 8.65
C ALA A 90 -17.99 1.92 8.42
N LEU A 91 -16.66 1.76 8.55
CA LEU A 91 -15.68 2.83 8.42
C LEU A 91 -15.66 3.39 6.99
N SER A 92 -15.95 4.68 6.81
CA SER A 92 -16.04 5.31 5.49
C SER A 92 -14.73 5.31 4.70
N GLN A 93 -13.60 5.35 5.39
CA GLN A 93 -12.25 5.30 4.85
C GLN A 93 -11.91 3.93 4.25
N LEU A 94 -12.53 2.85 4.76
CA LEU A 94 -12.31 1.51 4.27
C LEU A 94 -13.01 1.30 2.92
N HIS A 95 -12.22 1.15 1.86
CA HIS A 95 -12.69 1.06 0.49
C HIS A 95 -12.97 -0.37 0.05
N SER A 96 -11.96 -1.25 0.16
CA SER A 96 -12.06 -2.66 -0.23
C SER A 96 -11.35 -3.54 0.79
N ILE A 97 -11.86 -4.75 0.96
CA ILE A 97 -11.29 -5.80 1.81
C ILE A 97 -11.02 -7.04 0.95
N TYR A 98 -9.83 -7.62 1.08
CA TYR A 98 -9.43 -8.86 0.44
C TYR A 98 -9.11 -9.88 1.52
N VAL A 99 -9.76 -11.03 1.47
CA VAL A 99 -9.53 -12.09 2.45
C VAL A 99 -8.45 -13.01 1.90
N PHE A 100 -7.34 -13.17 2.61
CA PHE A 100 -6.24 -14.07 2.26
C PHE A 100 -6.28 -15.30 3.18
N CYS A 101 -6.62 -16.46 2.64
CA CYS A 101 -6.86 -17.67 3.43
C CYS A 101 -6.63 -18.92 2.58
N ASP A 102 -5.95 -19.91 3.16
CA ASP A 102 -5.68 -21.20 2.51
C ASP A 102 -6.96 -22.02 2.28
N ASN A 103 -8.04 -21.72 3.00
CA ASN A 103 -9.31 -22.44 2.94
C ASN A 103 -10.48 -21.55 2.50
N GLN A 104 -10.66 -21.41 1.19
CA GLN A 104 -11.76 -20.63 0.60
C GLN A 104 -13.16 -21.05 1.07
N SER A 105 -13.37 -22.34 1.37
CA SER A 105 -14.71 -22.91 1.51
C SER A 105 -15.49 -22.40 2.73
N ILE A 106 -14.80 -22.05 3.82
CA ILE A 106 -15.41 -21.61 5.08
C ILE A 106 -15.77 -20.11 5.03
N HIS A 107 -14.95 -19.30 4.36
CA HIS A 107 -15.04 -17.84 4.43
C HIS A 107 -15.81 -17.21 3.27
N GLN A 108 -16.09 -17.97 2.20
CA GLN A 108 -16.76 -17.44 1.02
C GLN A 108 -18.21 -17.03 1.27
N GLN A 109 -18.88 -17.62 2.26
CA GLN A 109 -20.29 -17.33 2.55
C GLN A 109 -20.47 -15.95 3.20
N TRP A 110 -19.71 -15.64 4.27
CA TRP A 110 -19.78 -14.32 4.92
C TRP A 110 -19.10 -13.24 4.07
N ALA A 111 -18.03 -13.57 3.33
CA ALA A 111 -17.41 -12.61 2.42
C ALA A 111 -18.41 -12.07 1.37
N LYS A 112 -19.33 -12.92 0.89
CA LYS A 112 -20.38 -12.50 -0.06
C LYS A 112 -21.44 -11.60 0.55
N THR A 113 -21.63 -11.61 1.88
CA THR A 113 -22.64 -10.78 2.53
C THR A 113 -22.14 -9.36 2.83
N ILE A 114 -20.83 -9.12 2.73
CA ILE A 114 -20.21 -7.83 3.08
C ILE A 114 -19.82 -7.09 1.79
N PRO A 115 -20.46 -5.96 1.45
CA PRO A 115 -20.27 -5.29 0.16
C PRO A 115 -18.84 -4.82 -0.13
N LYS A 116 -18.06 -4.53 0.91
CA LYS A 116 -16.67 -4.07 0.79
C LYS A 116 -15.69 -5.21 0.55
N VAL A 117 -16.08 -6.46 0.78
CA VAL A 117 -15.22 -7.61 0.52
C VAL A 117 -15.23 -7.91 -0.98
N LYS A 118 -14.06 -7.82 -1.61
CA LYS A 118 -13.89 -8.03 -3.06
C LYS A 118 -13.67 -9.49 -3.43
N GLY A 119 -13.20 -10.30 -2.50
CA GLY A 119 -12.98 -11.73 -2.73
C GLY A 119 -12.23 -12.42 -1.60
N VAL A 120 -12.20 -13.75 -1.72
CA VAL A 120 -11.39 -14.65 -0.89
C VAL A 120 -10.36 -15.29 -1.79
N TYR A 121 -9.09 -15.23 -1.40
CA TYR A 121 -7.96 -15.61 -2.21
C TYR A 121 -7.02 -16.51 -1.42
N THR A 122 -6.45 -17.51 -2.08
CA THR A 122 -5.45 -18.42 -1.51
C THR A 122 -4.03 -18.04 -1.88
N GLN A 123 -3.88 -17.07 -2.79
CA GLN A 123 -2.60 -16.62 -3.34
C GLN A 123 -2.59 -15.09 -3.35
N ILE A 124 -1.40 -14.49 -3.24
CA ILE A 124 -1.25 -13.03 -3.17
C ILE A 124 -1.36 -12.38 -4.55
N GLU A 125 -0.94 -13.06 -5.61
CA GLU A 125 -0.91 -12.51 -6.97
C GLU A 125 -2.30 -12.08 -7.46
N PRO A 126 -3.39 -12.86 -7.27
CA PRO A 126 -4.73 -12.39 -7.58
C PRO A 126 -5.18 -11.17 -6.77
N ILE A 127 -4.71 -11.05 -5.52
CA ILE A 127 -4.97 -9.85 -4.69
C ILE A 127 -4.24 -8.66 -5.29
N CYS A 128 -2.98 -8.81 -5.70
CA CYS A 128 -2.21 -7.75 -6.35
C CYS A 128 -2.90 -7.25 -7.63
N GLU A 129 -3.43 -8.14 -8.46
CA GLU A 129 -4.16 -7.73 -9.67
C GLU A 129 -5.47 -7.01 -9.35
N ALA A 130 -6.24 -7.49 -8.36
CA ALA A 130 -7.45 -6.82 -7.91
C ALA A 130 -7.15 -5.42 -7.32
N LEU A 131 -6.10 -5.32 -6.50
CA LEU A 131 -5.59 -4.07 -5.96
C LEU A 131 -5.18 -3.10 -7.06
N LYS A 132 -4.40 -3.54 -8.07
CA LYS A 132 -4.00 -2.69 -9.20
C LYS A 132 -5.20 -2.08 -9.91
N ILE A 133 -6.26 -2.87 -10.11
CA ILE A 133 -7.49 -2.40 -10.74
C ILE A 133 -8.18 -1.36 -9.84
N ASP A 134 -8.39 -1.67 -8.56
CA ASP A 134 -9.07 -0.78 -7.62
C ASP A 134 -8.31 0.53 -7.38
N CYS A 135 -6.97 0.47 -7.32
CA CYS A 135 -6.08 1.63 -7.20
C CYS A 135 -6.23 2.56 -8.41
N LYS A 136 -6.22 2.02 -9.64
CA LYS A 136 -6.44 2.82 -10.87
C LYS A 136 -7.79 3.54 -10.87
N HIS A 137 -8.83 2.95 -10.30
CA HIS A 137 -10.14 3.60 -10.16
C HIS A 137 -10.13 4.73 -9.13
N CYS A 138 -9.26 4.65 -8.12
CA CYS A 138 -9.06 5.73 -7.15
C CYS A 138 -8.21 6.87 -7.73
N ASP A 139 -7.14 6.54 -8.46
CA ASP A 139 -6.23 7.53 -9.08
C ASP A 139 -6.90 8.35 -10.20
N ARG A 140 -7.89 7.78 -10.90
CA ARG A 140 -8.60 8.49 -11.97
C ARG A 140 -9.37 9.72 -11.46
N GLY A 141 -9.65 9.82 -10.15
CA GLY A 141 -10.22 11.01 -9.52
C GLY A 141 -9.19 12.10 -9.17
N MET A 142 -7.89 11.81 -9.28
CA MET A 142 -6.79 12.61 -8.70
C MET A 142 -6.23 13.66 -9.65
N ILE A 143 -6.31 13.48 -10.97
CA ILE A 143 -5.77 14.46 -11.95
C ILE A 143 -6.49 15.82 -11.85
N SER A 144 -7.67 15.89 -11.22
CA SER A 144 -8.45 17.12 -11.17
C SER A 144 -8.31 17.93 -9.87
N ILE A 145 -7.80 17.39 -8.75
CA ILE A 145 -7.93 18.04 -7.42
C ILE A 145 -6.57 18.37 -6.77
N SER A 146 -5.54 17.54 -6.95
CA SER A 146 -4.24 17.73 -6.28
C SER A 146 -3.33 18.75 -6.96
N PHE A 147 -3.51 19.02 -8.25
CA PHE A 147 -2.65 19.93 -9.02
C PHE A 147 -2.78 21.41 -8.65
N ASN A 148 -3.83 21.80 -7.90
CA ASN A 148 -4.05 23.22 -7.55
C ASN A 148 -3.37 23.67 -6.25
N ARG A 149 -2.75 22.76 -5.47
CA ARG A 149 -2.27 23.09 -4.11
C ARG A 149 -0.77 22.91 -3.87
N ILE A 150 -0.07 22.22 -4.75
CA ILE A 150 1.36 21.92 -4.59
C ILE A 150 2.10 22.44 -5.80
N ASP A 151 3.23 23.08 -5.56
CA ASP A 151 4.09 23.60 -6.61
C ASP A 151 4.51 22.45 -7.55
N PRO A 152 4.18 22.52 -8.86
CA PRO A 152 4.48 21.45 -9.80
C PRO A 152 5.96 21.12 -9.88
N LEU A 153 6.85 22.10 -9.71
CA LEU A 153 8.30 21.88 -9.76
C LEU A 153 8.77 21.05 -8.56
N PHE A 154 8.23 21.28 -7.37
CA PHE A 154 8.49 20.42 -6.20
C PHE A 154 8.08 18.96 -6.46
N MET A 155 6.90 18.75 -7.07
CA MET A 155 6.40 17.43 -7.43
C MET A 155 7.34 16.72 -8.41
N TYR A 156 7.68 17.36 -9.52
CA TYR A 156 8.60 16.80 -10.52
C TYR A 156 9.97 16.50 -9.93
N THR A 157 10.47 17.36 -9.04
CA THR A 157 11.76 17.16 -8.36
C THR A 157 11.74 15.92 -7.48
N GLN A 158 10.63 15.70 -6.77
CA GLN A 158 10.49 14.54 -5.91
C GLN A 158 10.35 13.24 -6.71
N PHE A 159 9.51 13.23 -7.75
CA PHE A 159 9.39 12.08 -8.65
C PHE A 159 10.73 11.71 -9.29
N LEU A 160 11.49 12.71 -9.74
CA LEU A 160 12.82 12.50 -10.30
C LEU A 160 13.78 11.91 -9.27
N LYS A 161 13.77 12.43 -8.03
CA LYS A 161 14.60 11.91 -6.94
C LYS A 161 14.30 10.45 -6.62
N GLU A 162 13.03 10.08 -6.53
CA GLU A 162 12.63 8.70 -6.23
C GLU A 162 12.98 7.75 -7.37
N ALA A 163 12.69 8.13 -8.61
CA ALA A 163 13.09 7.37 -9.79
C ALA A 163 14.61 7.13 -9.81
N LEU A 164 15.42 8.14 -9.49
CA LEU A 164 16.88 8.00 -9.41
C LEU A 164 17.36 7.07 -8.29
N LEU A 165 16.64 6.99 -7.17
CA LEU A 165 16.99 6.13 -6.04
C LEU A 165 16.58 4.66 -6.25
N GLU A 166 15.58 4.40 -7.09
CA GLU A 166 15.13 3.05 -7.44
C GLU A 166 15.93 2.41 -8.58
N ILE A 167 16.74 3.18 -9.31
CA ILE A 167 17.66 2.62 -10.29
C ILE A 167 18.72 1.84 -9.50
N GLU A 168 18.62 0.51 -9.53
CA GLU A 168 19.68 -0.41 -9.09
C GLU A 168 20.83 -0.38 -10.11
N ASP A 169 21.57 0.73 -10.14
CA ASP A 169 22.77 0.85 -10.95
C ASP A 169 24.01 0.66 -10.07
N ASP A 170 24.54 -0.56 -10.08
CA ASP A 170 25.83 -0.88 -9.45
C ASP A 170 27.00 -0.35 -10.30
N ASP A 171 26.73 0.12 -11.53
CA ASP A 171 27.70 0.74 -12.40
C ASP A 171 27.68 2.27 -12.23
N SER A 172 28.66 2.79 -11.50
CA SER A 172 28.89 4.23 -11.33
C SER A 172 28.97 5.05 -12.64
N LYS A 173 29.01 4.39 -13.79
CA LYS A 173 29.07 4.97 -15.12
C LYS A 173 27.76 5.65 -15.54
N SER A 174 26.58 5.05 -15.35
CA SER A 174 25.33 5.66 -15.88
C SER A 174 24.91 6.88 -15.08
N ILE A 175 25.18 6.92 -13.77
CA ILE A 175 25.05 8.14 -12.95
C ILE A 175 26.00 9.25 -13.44
N LYS A 176 27.25 8.90 -13.79
CA LYS A 176 28.20 9.89 -14.33
C LYS A 176 27.77 10.45 -15.68
N GLU A 177 27.28 9.60 -16.58
CA GLU A 177 26.75 10.02 -17.88
C GLU A 177 25.54 10.94 -17.71
N LEU A 178 24.65 10.66 -16.75
CA LEU A 178 23.54 11.55 -16.40
C LEU A 178 24.02 12.91 -15.88
N VAL A 179 25.02 12.91 -14.98
CA VAL A 179 25.60 14.15 -14.43
C VAL A 179 26.28 14.98 -15.53
N GLU A 180 27.00 14.34 -16.44
CA GLU A 180 27.62 15.02 -17.58
C GLU A 180 26.58 15.60 -18.54
N TYR A 181 25.52 14.83 -18.84
CA TYR A 181 24.40 15.32 -19.63
C TYR A 181 23.76 16.56 -18.99
N CYS A 182 23.47 16.54 -17.69
CA CYS A 182 22.88 17.70 -17.00
C CYS A 182 23.81 18.93 -17.04
N ARG A 183 25.13 18.74 -16.94
CA ARG A 183 26.09 19.85 -17.03
C ARG A 183 26.15 20.48 -18.43
N LEU A 184 25.98 19.68 -19.49
CA LEU A 184 26.03 20.18 -20.87
C LEU A 184 24.85 21.10 -21.23
N TYR A 185 23.74 21.02 -20.50
CA TYR A 185 22.51 21.77 -20.78
C TYR A 185 22.12 22.76 -19.66
N SER A 186 23.04 23.07 -18.73
CA SER A 186 22.79 24.02 -17.61
C SER A 186 23.30 25.45 -17.85
N ASP A 187 23.57 25.83 -19.10
CA ASP A 187 23.89 27.22 -19.50
C ASP A 187 22.64 28.05 -19.83
#